data_AF-A0A5P6NBY6-F1
#
_entry.id   AF-A0A5P6NBY6-F1
#
_cell.length_a   1.000
_cell.length_b   1.000
_cell.length_c   1.000
_cell.angle_alpha   90.00
_cell.angle_beta   90.00
_cell.angle_gamma   90.00
#
_symmetry.space_group_name_H-M   'P 1'
#
loop_
_entity.id
_entity.type
_entity.pdbx_description
1 polymer ?
#
loop_
_entity_poly.entity_id
_entity_poly.type
_entity_poly.pdbx_seq_one_letter_code
_entity_poly.pdbx_strand_id
1 'polypeptide(L)'
;MNNPEDNRPPGERDWSVVVEDGIAKSNQPVSSAVADPSATTRRHEPHEPAREHLPERLYEPRKAVHNKRIDGPFRRFKWLVMLVTLGIYYVTPWIRWDRGPYAPDQAVLVDLANRRFYMFSIEIWPHEFYFVAGLLIMAGIGLFLVTSAVGRAWCGYACPQTVWTDLFQHVDRFVDGDRNARIRLDAAPWTWGKVARRAFKWSIYLFIGFWTGGAWIMYFADAPTLVRDFWRGEAAPVAYITVAVLTLTTMTLGGFMREQVCIYMCPWPRIQTAMMDEKSLLVTYKDWRGEPRGSVKKAAKSPDQFGDCIDCTQCVQVCPTGIDIREGPQIGCITCGLCIDACDRVMDDIGRPRGLIDYATLEDCEREAAGETVKLPWRTLLRPRTIAYTMIWAGIGGALLFALGTRSHTELTVAPDRNPPFMLMSDGSVRNSYTLKIRNMESRPRAMEIAVEGLPGALMWTDTINRDEASATQRVTVPADLVRAVRAYVAVPAGTAAQQFEFRITSLDEQRETDVVETRFDAPEDE
;
A
#
# COMPACT_ATOMS: atom_id res chain seq x y z
N MET A 1 -20.39 -44.65 -7.85
CA MET A 1 -20.98 -45.60 -6.87
C MET A 1 -22.48 -45.58 -7.12
N ASN A 2 -23.09 -46.71 -7.45
CA ASN A 2 -24.55 -46.81 -7.66
C ASN A 2 -25.28 -46.55 -6.35
N ASN A 3 -26.44 -45.90 -6.39
CA ASN A 3 -27.32 -45.77 -5.23
C ASN A 3 -27.71 -47.17 -4.71
N PRO A 4 -27.35 -47.57 -3.48
CA PRO A 4 -27.61 -48.90 -2.95
C PRO A 4 -29.11 -49.20 -2.71
N GLU A 5 -30.00 -48.22 -2.89
CA GLU A 5 -31.43 -48.35 -2.61
C GLU A 5 -32.33 -48.59 -3.85
N ASP A 6 -31.81 -48.48 -5.08
CA ASP A 6 -32.62 -48.73 -6.30
C ASP A 6 -32.52 -50.18 -6.79
N ASN A 7 -33.50 -51.00 -6.40
CA ASN A 7 -33.58 -52.43 -6.69
C ASN A 7 -34.31 -52.79 -8.02
N ARG A 8 -34.59 -51.83 -8.91
CA ARG A 8 -35.25 -52.11 -10.20
C ARG A 8 -34.31 -52.74 -11.24
N PRO A 9 -34.84 -53.54 -12.20
CA PRO A 9 -34.05 -54.12 -13.28
C PRO A 9 -33.43 -53.02 -14.18
N PRO A 10 -32.30 -53.28 -14.86
CA PRO A 10 -31.49 -52.25 -15.53
C PRO A 10 -32.24 -51.37 -16.54
N GLY A 11 -33.30 -51.87 -17.16
CA GLY A 11 -34.13 -51.13 -18.12
C GLY A 11 -35.22 -50.25 -17.50
N GLU A 12 -35.48 -50.36 -16.19
CA GLU A 12 -36.59 -49.68 -15.49
C GLU A 12 -36.13 -48.78 -14.33
N ARG A 13 -34.81 -48.61 -14.17
CA ARG A 13 -34.26 -47.70 -13.15
C ARG A 13 -34.64 -46.26 -13.48
N ASP A 14 -35.01 -45.51 -12.45
CA ASP A 14 -35.25 -44.07 -12.60
C ASP A 14 -33.90 -43.38 -12.64
N TRP A 15 -33.63 -42.73 -13.77
CA TRP A 15 -32.39 -42.01 -14.02
C TRP A 15 -32.51 -40.52 -13.69
N SER A 16 -33.60 -40.10 -13.04
CA SER A 16 -33.78 -38.74 -12.56
C SER A 16 -32.70 -38.37 -11.52
N VAL A 17 -32.27 -37.10 -11.58
CA VAL A 17 -31.26 -36.54 -10.68
C VAL A 17 -31.90 -36.34 -9.31
N VAL A 18 -31.44 -37.08 -8.30
CA VAL A 18 -31.82 -36.81 -6.90
C VAL A 18 -30.88 -35.75 -6.35
N VAL A 19 -31.44 -34.63 -5.89
CA VAL A 19 -30.70 -33.55 -5.24
C VAL A 19 -30.70 -33.78 -3.73
N GLU A 20 -29.54 -34.15 -3.20
CA GLU A 20 -29.30 -34.32 -1.77
C GLU A 20 -28.14 -33.39 -1.40
N ASP A 21 -28.33 -32.51 -0.41
CA ASP A 21 -27.34 -31.50 0.01
C ASP A 21 -26.75 -30.61 -1.10
N GLY A 22 -27.52 -30.38 -2.18
CA GLY A 22 -27.11 -29.53 -3.30
C GLY A 22 -26.14 -30.21 -4.28
N ILE A 23 -25.94 -31.52 -4.17
CA ILE A 23 -25.15 -32.30 -5.12
C ILE A 23 -26.12 -33.11 -5.99
N ALA A 24 -26.04 -32.91 -7.31
CA ALA A 24 -26.74 -33.74 -8.28
C ALA A 24 -26.12 -35.15 -8.31
N LYS A 25 -26.82 -36.15 -7.78
CA LYS A 25 -26.45 -37.55 -7.98
C LYS A 25 -27.18 -38.06 -9.22
N SER A 26 -26.44 -38.25 -10.31
CA SER A 26 -26.90 -39.02 -11.48
C SER A 26 -26.46 -40.47 -11.31
N ASN A 27 -27.38 -41.42 -11.55
CA ASN A 27 -27.04 -42.84 -11.61
C ASN A 27 -26.37 -43.24 -12.93
N GLN A 28 -26.14 -42.32 -13.89
CA GLN A 28 -25.50 -42.66 -15.16
C GLN A 28 -24.04 -43.13 -14.95
N PRO A 29 -23.64 -44.27 -15.53
CA PRO A 29 -22.29 -44.79 -15.36
C PRO A 29 -21.28 -43.91 -16.11
N VAL A 30 -20.35 -43.29 -15.36
CA VAL A 30 -19.21 -42.50 -15.89
C VAL A 30 -17.95 -43.36 -16.12
N SER A 31 -18.12 -44.66 -16.38
CA SER A 31 -16.99 -45.58 -16.61
C SER A 31 -16.65 -45.68 -18.09
N SER A 32 -15.38 -45.49 -18.43
CA SER A 32 -14.77 -45.65 -19.76
C SER A 32 -14.76 -47.09 -20.30
N ALA A 33 -15.34 -48.06 -19.59
CA ALA A 33 -15.31 -49.48 -19.96
C ALA A 33 -16.26 -49.87 -21.11
N VAL A 34 -16.95 -48.91 -21.76
CA VAL A 34 -17.97 -49.18 -22.79
C VAL A 34 -17.77 -48.34 -24.07
N ALA A 35 -16.59 -47.74 -24.28
CA ALA A 35 -16.32 -46.94 -25.49
C ALA A 35 -15.59 -47.76 -26.58
N ASP A 36 -16.14 -47.73 -27.80
CA ASP A 36 -15.60 -48.38 -29.02
C ASP A 36 -14.25 -47.78 -29.46
N PRO A 37 -13.31 -48.54 -30.08
CA PRO A 37 -11.91 -48.13 -30.29
C PRO A 37 -11.68 -46.93 -31.22
N SER A 38 -12.72 -46.46 -31.93
CA SER A 38 -12.64 -45.28 -32.81
C SER A 38 -12.78 -43.93 -32.08
N ALA A 39 -13.03 -43.94 -30.76
CA ALA A 39 -13.21 -42.72 -29.96
C ALA A 39 -11.89 -42.09 -29.45
N THR A 40 -10.74 -42.73 -29.64
CA THR A 40 -9.48 -42.36 -28.96
C THR A 40 -8.72 -41.17 -29.56
N THR A 41 -9.19 -40.58 -30.67
CA THR A 41 -8.53 -39.43 -31.33
C THR A 41 -9.30 -38.11 -31.26
N ARG A 42 -10.46 -38.06 -30.57
CA ARG A 42 -11.16 -36.80 -30.27
C ARG A 42 -10.90 -36.39 -28.82
N ARG A 43 -9.74 -35.76 -28.58
CA ARG A 43 -9.42 -35.15 -27.30
C ARG A 43 -10.09 -33.76 -27.25
N HIS A 44 -11.00 -33.57 -26.29
CA HIS A 44 -11.65 -32.30 -25.90
C HIS A 44 -12.65 -31.67 -26.89
N GLU A 45 -13.82 -32.28 -27.07
CA GLU A 45 -15.06 -31.49 -27.17
C GLU A 45 -15.97 -31.94 -26.02
N PRO A 46 -16.34 -31.06 -25.07
CA PRO A 46 -17.38 -31.40 -24.11
C PRO A 46 -18.69 -31.50 -24.88
N HIS A 47 -19.25 -32.70 -24.99
CA HIS A 47 -20.66 -32.82 -25.32
C HIS A 47 -21.41 -32.21 -24.13
N GLU A 48 -21.85 -30.95 -24.26
CA GLU A 48 -22.54 -30.21 -23.21
C GLU A 48 -23.81 -31.01 -22.86
N PRO A 49 -23.94 -31.56 -21.63
CA PRO A 49 -25.20 -32.16 -21.22
C PRO A 49 -26.31 -31.10 -21.27
N ALA A 50 -27.55 -31.52 -21.52
CA ALA A 50 -28.69 -30.61 -21.60
C ALA A 50 -28.70 -29.65 -20.40
N ARG A 51 -28.81 -28.34 -20.66
CA ARG A 51 -28.83 -27.30 -19.63
C ARG A 51 -30.08 -27.47 -18.78
N GLU A 52 -29.97 -28.21 -17.69
CA GLU A 52 -30.93 -28.13 -16.60
C GLU A 52 -30.78 -26.77 -15.93
N HIS A 53 -31.85 -25.98 -15.95
CA HIS A 53 -31.97 -24.78 -15.13
C HIS A 53 -32.10 -25.20 -13.66
N LEU A 54 -30.98 -25.54 -13.04
CA LEU A 54 -30.88 -25.60 -11.59
C LEU A 54 -31.16 -24.19 -11.05
N PRO A 55 -31.95 -24.03 -9.97
CA PRO A 55 -32.07 -22.73 -9.30
C PRO A 55 -30.67 -22.31 -8.88
N GLU A 56 -30.13 -21.31 -9.58
CA GLU A 56 -28.77 -20.84 -9.45
C GLU A 56 -28.59 -20.30 -8.02
N ARG A 57 -28.01 -21.10 -7.13
CA ARG A 57 -27.50 -20.59 -5.85
C ARG A 57 -26.26 -19.77 -6.19
N LEU A 58 -26.48 -18.52 -6.58
CA LEU A 58 -25.43 -17.53 -6.86
C LEU A 58 -24.58 -17.18 -5.61
N TYR A 59 -24.96 -17.68 -4.44
CA TYR A 59 -24.29 -17.46 -3.16
C TYR A 59 -23.89 -18.79 -2.51
N GLU A 60 -22.58 -19.04 -2.46
CA GLU A 60 -21.98 -20.10 -1.63
C GLU A 60 -21.67 -19.53 -0.24
N PRO A 61 -22.22 -20.10 0.85
CA PRO A 61 -21.92 -19.63 2.20
C PRO A 61 -20.42 -19.81 2.51
N ARG A 62 -19.84 -18.80 3.16
CA ARG A 62 -18.42 -18.80 3.50
C ARG A 62 -18.01 -20.05 4.28
N LYS A 63 -16.98 -20.74 3.80
CA LYS A 63 -16.25 -21.76 4.56
C LYS A 63 -15.07 -21.10 5.28
N ALA A 64 -15.07 -21.13 6.61
CA ALA A 64 -14.02 -20.51 7.40
C ALA A 64 -12.67 -21.21 7.17
N VAL A 65 -11.65 -20.43 6.82
CA VAL A 65 -10.29 -20.94 6.61
C VAL A 65 -9.56 -21.02 7.96
N HIS A 66 -9.19 -22.23 8.36
CA HIS A 66 -8.33 -22.48 9.52
C HIS A 66 -6.96 -22.97 9.04
N ASN A 67 -6.00 -22.07 8.94
CA ASN A 67 -4.65 -22.39 8.52
C ASN A 67 -3.88 -23.20 9.59
N LYS A 68 -3.17 -24.25 9.19
CA LYS A 68 -2.29 -25.01 10.07
C LYS A 68 -1.01 -24.22 10.36
N ARG A 69 -0.46 -24.35 11.58
CA ARG A 69 0.86 -23.81 11.90
C ARG A 69 1.94 -24.46 11.03
N ILE A 70 2.85 -23.65 10.51
CA ILE A 70 4.06 -24.08 9.80
C ILE A 70 5.28 -23.36 10.36
N ASP A 71 6.47 -23.96 10.22
CA ASP A 71 7.77 -23.33 10.42
C ASP A 71 8.62 -23.62 9.17
N GLY A 72 9.38 -22.62 8.74
CA GLY A 72 10.13 -22.64 7.49
C GLY A 72 10.66 -21.25 7.13
N PRO A 73 11.52 -21.14 6.10
CA PRO A 73 12.14 -19.87 5.70
C PRO A 73 11.11 -18.80 5.32
N PHE A 74 10.08 -19.13 4.53
CA PHE A 74 9.09 -18.13 4.11
C PHE A 74 8.23 -17.65 5.28
N ARG A 75 7.88 -18.55 6.20
CA ARG A 75 7.22 -18.19 7.45
C ARG A 75 8.07 -17.26 8.29
N ARG A 76 9.36 -17.54 8.47
CA ARG A 76 10.28 -16.68 9.24
C ARG A 76 10.46 -15.31 8.59
N PHE A 77 10.58 -15.26 7.26
CA PHE A 77 10.63 -14.00 6.52
C PHE A 77 9.35 -13.19 6.70
N LYS A 78 8.17 -13.81 6.61
CA LYS A 78 6.89 -13.14 6.84
C LYS A 78 6.74 -12.61 8.27
N TRP A 79 7.29 -13.32 9.27
CA TRP A 79 7.38 -12.81 10.65
C TRP A 79 8.27 -11.57 10.75
N LEU A 80 9.42 -11.59 10.10
CA LEU A 80 10.32 -10.43 10.05
C LEU A 80 9.60 -9.22 9.43
N VAL A 81 8.93 -9.39 8.28
CA VAL A 81 8.20 -8.30 7.62
C VAL A 81 7.07 -7.78 8.51
N MET A 82 6.29 -8.65 9.15
CA MET A 82 5.24 -8.25 10.09
C MET A 82 5.83 -7.47 11.28
N LEU A 83 6.94 -7.92 11.86
CA LEU A 83 7.62 -7.25 12.96
C LEU A 83 8.10 -5.86 12.55
N VAL A 84 8.76 -5.74 11.39
CA VAL A 84 9.28 -4.47 10.88
C VAL A 84 8.15 -3.50 10.54
N THR A 85 7.13 -3.94 9.82
CA THR A 85 6.01 -3.07 9.39
C THR A 85 5.17 -2.59 10.57
N LEU A 86 4.81 -3.47 11.51
CA LEU A 86 4.12 -3.08 12.73
C LEU A 86 5.04 -2.24 13.64
N GLY A 87 6.33 -2.57 13.71
CA GLY A 87 7.32 -1.78 14.44
C GLY A 87 7.38 -0.34 13.94
N ILE A 88 7.53 -0.14 12.63
CA ILE A 88 7.48 1.18 12.00
C ILE A 88 6.16 1.88 12.35
N TYR A 89 5.03 1.20 12.17
CA TYR A 89 3.70 1.77 12.40
C TYR A 89 3.49 2.23 13.85
N TYR A 90 3.89 1.43 14.84
CA TYR A 90 3.67 1.74 16.25
C TYR A 90 4.75 2.63 16.87
N VAL A 91 5.99 2.55 16.41
CA VAL A 91 7.12 3.25 17.05
C VAL A 91 7.36 4.62 16.44
N THR A 92 7.14 4.81 15.13
CA THR A 92 7.49 6.07 14.44
C THR A 92 6.90 7.32 15.10
N PRO A 93 5.63 7.37 15.54
CA PRO A 93 5.07 8.56 16.18
C PRO A 93 5.75 8.93 17.51
N TRP A 94 6.44 7.99 18.15
CA TRP A 94 7.13 8.20 19.42
C TRP A 94 8.57 8.68 19.26
N ILE A 95 9.12 8.62 18.05
CA ILE A 95 10.49 9.06 17.79
C ILE A 95 10.52 10.58 17.90
N ARG A 96 11.32 11.09 18.84
CA ARG A 96 11.57 12.54 18.99
C ARG A 96 12.71 12.97 18.07
N TRP A 97 12.53 14.13 17.45
CA TRP A 97 13.43 14.70 16.47
C TRP A 97 13.45 16.22 16.63
N ASP A 98 14.51 16.74 17.26
CA ASP A 98 14.65 18.18 17.51
C ASP A 98 14.92 18.94 16.21
N ARG A 99 14.09 19.96 15.94
CA ARG A 99 14.18 20.87 14.79
C ARG A 99 14.35 22.33 15.20
N GLY A 100 14.64 22.55 16.49
CA GLY A 100 14.66 23.86 17.11
C GLY A 100 13.32 24.23 17.78
N PRO A 101 13.28 25.38 18.46
CA PRO A 101 12.20 25.74 19.38
C PRO A 101 10.88 26.14 18.70
N TYR A 102 10.88 26.33 17.38
CA TYR A 102 9.71 26.82 16.63
C TYR A 102 8.99 25.74 15.82
N ALA A 103 9.47 24.49 15.86
CA ALA A 103 8.88 23.36 15.14
C ALA A 103 8.55 22.22 16.11
N PRO A 104 7.54 21.39 15.81
CA PRO A 104 7.25 20.21 16.61
C PRO A 104 8.44 19.24 16.57
N ASP A 105 8.68 18.55 17.68
CA ASP A 105 9.80 17.63 17.88
C ASP A 105 9.41 16.15 17.65
N GLN A 106 8.31 15.87 16.95
CA GLN A 106 7.95 14.52 16.52
C GLN A 106 8.56 14.21 15.15
N ALA A 107 9.22 13.05 15.00
CA ALA A 107 9.94 12.71 13.76
C ALA A 107 9.04 12.67 12.53
N VAL A 108 7.87 12.05 12.62
CA VAL A 108 6.89 12.04 11.51
C VAL A 108 5.57 12.58 12.01
N LEU A 109 5.13 13.70 11.45
CA LEU A 109 3.91 14.38 11.85
C LEU A 109 3.22 14.99 10.64
N VAL A 110 1.95 14.65 10.48
CA VAL A 110 1.03 15.23 9.51
C VAL A 110 0.22 16.31 10.23
N ASP A 111 0.78 17.52 10.28
CA ASP A 111 0.19 18.66 10.98
C ASP A 111 -0.89 19.32 10.10
N LEU A 112 -2.14 18.89 10.29
CA LEU A 112 -3.28 19.46 9.58
C LEU A 112 -3.56 20.91 9.97
N ALA A 113 -3.24 21.30 11.21
CA ALA A 113 -3.56 22.64 11.73
C ALA A 113 -2.71 23.70 11.02
N ASN A 114 -1.41 23.44 10.88
CA ASN A 114 -0.48 24.32 10.18
C ASN A 114 -0.28 23.95 8.71
N ARG A 115 -0.96 22.91 8.23
CA ARG A 115 -0.91 22.37 6.86
C ARG A 115 0.52 21.97 6.46
N ARG A 116 1.18 21.17 7.29
CA ARG A 116 2.56 20.74 7.09
C ARG A 116 2.72 19.25 7.25
N PHE A 117 3.70 18.72 6.51
CA PHE A 117 4.13 17.34 6.68
C PHE A 117 5.59 17.33 7.09
N TYR A 118 5.84 16.79 8.28
CA TYR A 118 7.18 16.60 8.82
C TYR A 118 7.60 15.15 8.67
N MET A 119 8.81 14.93 8.17
CA MET A 119 9.47 13.63 8.01
C MET A 119 10.95 13.79 8.34
N PHE A 120 11.33 13.54 9.60
CA PHE A 120 12.64 13.88 10.16
C PHE A 120 12.96 15.36 9.86
N SER A 121 14.15 15.71 9.36
CA SER A 121 14.49 17.10 9.01
C SER A 121 13.81 17.63 7.75
N ILE A 122 12.99 16.82 7.07
CA ILE A 122 12.26 17.24 5.88
C ILE A 122 10.92 17.80 6.31
N GLU A 123 10.69 19.07 5.99
CA GLU A 123 9.39 19.74 6.10
C GLU A 123 8.85 20.00 4.70
N ILE A 124 7.62 19.55 4.45
CA ILE A 124 6.93 19.72 3.17
C ILE A 124 5.73 20.64 3.40
N TRP A 125 5.73 21.76 2.67
CA TRP A 125 4.64 22.73 2.66
C TRP A 125 3.54 22.35 1.65
N PRO A 126 2.34 22.94 1.72
CA PRO A 126 1.22 22.59 0.83
C PRO A 126 1.49 22.80 -0.67
N HIS A 127 2.31 23.79 -1.02
CA HIS A 127 2.72 24.04 -2.41
C HIS A 127 3.81 23.07 -2.87
N GLU A 128 4.56 22.49 -1.94
CA GLU A 128 5.53 21.41 -2.15
C GLU A 128 4.88 20.01 -2.18
N PHE A 129 3.55 19.94 -2.24
CA PHE A 129 2.82 18.67 -2.29
C PHE A 129 3.20 17.78 -3.49
N TYR A 130 3.87 18.35 -4.49
CA TYR A 130 4.46 17.57 -5.59
C TYR A 130 5.49 16.52 -5.10
N PHE A 131 6.16 16.71 -3.96
CA PHE A 131 7.00 15.66 -3.36
C PHE A 131 6.17 14.45 -2.93
N VAL A 132 5.03 14.69 -2.25
CA VAL A 132 4.12 13.63 -1.83
C VAL A 132 3.51 12.94 -3.05
N ALA A 133 3.08 13.70 -4.05
CA ALA A 133 2.57 13.14 -5.31
C ALA A 133 3.63 12.29 -6.01
N GLY A 134 4.88 12.75 -6.07
CA GLY A 134 6.01 11.99 -6.60
C GLY A 134 6.24 10.67 -5.85
N LEU A 135 6.20 10.68 -4.52
CA LEU A 135 6.29 9.47 -3.70
C LEU A 135 5.13 8.50 -3.95
N LEU A 136 3.91 8.99 -4.16
CA LEU A 136 2.75 8.16 -4.52
C LEU A 136 2.91 7.52 -5.91
N ILE A 137 3.43 8.28 -6.89
CA ILE A 137 3.77 7.75 -8.21
C ILE A 137 4.84 6.66 -8.08
N MET A 138 5.90 6.91 -7.30
CA MET A 138 6.93 5.92 -7.00
C MET A 138 6.36 4.67 -6.32
N ALA A 139 5.41 4.81 -5.40
CA ALA A 139 4.75 3.67 -4.76
C ALA A 139 3.93 2.85 -5.77
N GLY A 140 3.21 3.50 -6.68
CA GLY A 140 2.45 2.85 -7.75
C GLY A 140 3.35 2.08 -8.74
N ILE A 141 4.40 2.74 -9.24
CA ILE A 141 5.40 2.11 -10.12
C ILE A 141 6.16 1.01 -9.39
N GLY A 142 6.49 1.22 -8.11
CA GLY A 142 7.13 0.22 -7.27
C GLY A 142 6.26 -1.03 -7.10
N LEU A 143 4.95 -0.86 -6.93
CA LEU A 143 4.02 -1.98 -6.91
C LEU A 143 3.99 -2.72 -8.26
N PHE A 144 4.03 -2.01 -9.39
CA PHE A 144 4.10 -2.63 -10.72
C PHE A 144 5.42 -3.38 -10.94
N LEU A 145 6.54 -2.79 -10.49
CA LEU A 145 7.86 -3.41 -10.52
C LEU A 145 7.84 -4.72 -9.73
N VAL A 146 7.42 -4.68 -8.46
CA VAL A 146 7.33 -5.88 -7.61
C VAL A 146 6.37 -6.90 -8.23
N THR A 147 5.23 -6.46 -8.77
CA THR A 147 4.23 -7.37 -9.35
C THR A 147 4.74 -8.08 -10.59
N SER A 148 5.36 -7.34 -11.50
CA SER A 148 5.94 -7.91 -12.71
C SER A 148 7.13 -8.83 -12.41
N ALA A 149 7.86 -8.59 -11.32
CA ALA A 149 9.02 -9.37 -10.92
C ALA A 149 8.66 -10.65 -10.15
N VAL A 150 7.87 -10.53 -9.07
CA VAL A 150 7.63 -11.60 -8.07
C VAL A 150 6.14 -11.79 -7.78
N GLY A 151 5.30 -11.55 -8.79
CA GLY A 151 3.85 -11.70 -8.68
C GLY A 151 3.27 -10.91 -7.51
N ARG A 152 2.36 -11.49 -6.75
CA ARG A 152 1.65 -10.77 -5.68
C ARG A 152 2.36 -10.80 -4.33
N ALA A 153 3.69 -10.85 -4.31
CA ALA A 153 4.50 -10.84 -3.09
C ALA A 153 4.16 -9.66 -2.15
N TRP A 154 3.83 -8.47 -2.68
CA TRP A 154 3.33 -7.35 -1.86
C TRP A 154 2.10 -7.75 -1.02
N CYS A 155 1.10 -8.39 -1.64
CA CYS A 155 -0.08 -8.90 -0.94
C CYS A 155 0.28 -9.97 0.08
N GLY A 156 1.27 -10.81 -0.23
CA GLY A 156 1.72 -11.91 0.62
C GLY A 156 2.46 -11.49 1.87
N TYR A 157 3.26 -10.41 1.81
CA TYR A 157 4.20 -10.05 2.87
C TYR A 157 3.89 -8.72 3.56
N ALA A 158 3.61 -7.64 2.82
CA ALA A 158 3.64 -6.27 3.34
C ALA A 158 2.29 -5.53 3.30
N CYS A 159 1.31 -6.02 2.54
CA CYS A 159 -0.01 -5.41 2.48
C CYS A 159 -0.66 -5.31 3.88
N PRO A 160 -1.17 -4.13 4.30
CA PRO A 160 -1.75 -3.95 5.63
C PRO A 160 -2.83 -4.98 5.96
N GLN A 161 -3.77 -5.25 5.05
CA GLN A 161 -4.80 -6.27 5.29
C GLN A 161 -4.17 -7.63 5.68
N THR A 162 -3.14 -8.06 4.96
CA THR A 162 -2.51 -9.35 5.19
C THR A 162 -1.65 -9.38 6.45
N VAL A 163 -0.96 -8.28 6.79
CA VAL A 163 -0.15 -8.17 8.01
C VAL A 163 -1.04 -8.31 9.25
N TRP A 164 -2.16 -7.58 9.31
CA TRP A 164 -3.10 -7.68 10.43
C TRP A 164 -3.85 -9.01 10.44
N THR A 165 -4.30 -9.52 9.29
CA THR A 165 -4.94 -10.84 9.22
C THR A 165 -4.00 -11.97 9.62
N ASP A 166 -2.70 -11.88 9.33
CA ASP A 166 -1.71 -12.85 9.82
C ASP A 166 -1.54 -12.73 11.34
N LEU A 167 -1.47 -11.52 11.89
CA LEU A 167 -1.43 -11.29 13.35
C LEU A 167 -2.66 -11.88 14.06
N PHE A 168 -3.88 -11.60 13.56
CA PHE A 168 -5.11 -12.15 14.14
C PHE A 168 -5.20 -13.67 14.02
N GLN A 169 -4.67 -14.27 12.94
CA GLN A 169 -4.56 -15.73 12.81
C GLN A 169 -3.54 -16.34 13.79
N HIS A 170 -2.51 -15.59 14.20
CA HIS A 170 -1.62 -16.01 15.29
C HIS A 170 -2.35 -15.97 16.63
N VAL A 171 -3.12 -14.92 16.92
CA VAL A 171 -3.95 -14.83 18.12
C VAL A 171 -4.97 -15.98 18.18
N ASP A 172 -5.63 -16.28 17.06
CA ASP A 172 -6.51 -17.45 16.93
C ASP A 172 -5.81 -18.75 17.35
N ARG A 173 -4.60 -18.99 16.84
CA ARG A 173 -3.86 -20.22 17.16
C ARG A 173 -3.38 -20.26 18.59
N PHE A 174 -3.07 -19.10 19.16
CA PHE A 174 -2.66 -18.96 20.55
C PHE A 174 -3.83 -19.28 21.51
N VAL A 175 -5.03 -18.76 21.24
CA VAL A 175 -6.19 -18.93 22.14
C VAL A 175 -6.99 -20.20 21.87
N ASP A 176 -7.31 -20.46 20.61
CA ASP A 176 -8.21 -21.56 20.21
C ASP A 176 -7.44 -22.86 19.87
N GLY A 177 -6.12 -22.78 19.67
CA GLY A 177 -5.26 -23.88 19.27
C GLY A 177 -5.07 -24.01 17.76
N ASP A 178 -4.38 -25.07 17.33
CA ASP A 178 -4.10 -25.30 15.91
C ASP A 178 -5.37 -25.68 15.12
N ARG A 179 -5.25 -25.79 13.79
CA ARG A 179 -6.35 -26.02 12.84
C ARG A 179 -7.48 -26.95 13.34
N ASN A 180 -7.17 -28.18 13.73
CA ASN A 180 -8.19 -29.16 14.13
C ASN A 180 -8.86 -28.83 15.47
N ALA A 181 -8.19 -28.10 16.37
CA ALA A 181 -8.80 -27.62 17.60
C ALA A 181 -9.82 -26.51 17.30
N ARG A 182 -9.48 -25.59 16.37
CA ARG A 182 -10.39 -24.54 15.91
C ARG A 182 -11.64 -25.08 15.23
N ILE A 183 -11.47 -26.01 14.28
CA ILE A 183 -12.61 -26.66 13.60
C ILE A 183 -13.55 -27.33 14.62
N ARG A 184 -12.99 -28.08 15.58
CA ARG A 184 -13.79 -28.71 16.66
C ARG A 184 -14.47 -27.67 17.55
N LEU A 185 -13.79 -26.59 17.90
CA LEU A 185 -14.36 -25.51 18.71
C LEU A 185 -15.48 -24.76 17.98
N ASP A 186 -15.36 -24.57 16.67
CA ASP A 186 -16.40 -23.97 15.83
C ASP A 186 -17.65 -24.85 15.78
N ALA A 187 -17.49 -26.16 15.57
CA ALA A 187 -18.59 -27.13 15.54
C ALA A 187 -19.24 -27.41 16.93
N ALA A 188 -18.52 -27.16 18.03
CA ALA A 188 -19.01 -27.42 19.38
C ALA A 188 -20.19 -26.46 19.77
N PRO A 189 -21.12 -26.90 20.63
CA PRO A 189 -22.19 -26.04 21.13
C PRO A 189 -21.66 -24.87 21.97
N TRP A 190 -22.46 -23.81 22.09
CA TRP A 190 -22.13 -22.61 22.89
C TRP A 190 -22.23 -22.90 24.39
N THR A 191 -21.16 -23.47 24.96
CA THR A 191 -20.98 -23.64 26.41
C THR A 191 -20.30 -22.41 27.02
N TRP A 192 -20.39 -22.25 28.34
CA TRP A 192 -19.68 -21.19 29.08
C TRP A 192 -18.17 -21.19 28.80
N GLY A 193 -17.54 -22.36 28.67
CA GLY A 193 -16.14 -22.47 28.30
C GLY A 193 -15.84 -21.93 26.91
N LYS A 194 -16.70 -22.21 25.91
CA LYS A 194 -16.57 -21.64 24.56
C LYS A 194 -16.78 -20.13 24.57
N VAL A 195 -17.79 -19.63 25.29
CA VAL A 195 -18.07 -18.20 25.41
C VAL A 195 -16.88 -17.47 26.04
N ALA A 196 -16.37 -17.94 27.17
CA ALA A 196 -15.21 -17.33 27.84
C ALA A 196 -13.97 -17.30 26.94
N ARG A 197 -13.69 -18.40 26.23
CA ARG A 197 -12.57 -18.47 25.28
C ARG A 197 -12.73 -17.49 24.11
N ARG A 198 -13.94 -17.38 23.54
CA ARG A 198 -14.23 -16.43 22.46
C ARG A 198 -14.16 -14.98 22.94
N ALA A 199 -14.71 -14.69 24.11
CA ALA A 199 -14.65 -13.37 24.73
C ALA A 199 -13.20 -12.93 24.97
N PHE A 200 -12.36 -13.82 25.53
CA PHE A 200 -10.93 -13.55 25.72
C PHE A 200 -10.19 -13.31 24.39
N LYS A 201 -10.53 -14.09 23.35
CA LYS A 201 -9.97 -13.85 22.03
C LYS A 201 -10.38 -12.49 21.46
N TRP A 202 -11.67 -12.15 21.56
CA TRP A 202 -12.19 -10.89 21.05
C TRP A 202 -11.72 -9.68 21.86
N SER A 203 -11.41 -9.84 23.15
CA SER A 203 -10.75 -8.77 23.92
C SER A 203 -9.32 -8.53 23.44
N ILE A 204 -8.58 -9.57 23.03
CA ILE A 204 -7.27 -9.38 22.37
C ILE A 204 -7.45 -8.70 21.01
N TYR A 205 -8.48 -9.07 20.25
CA TYR A 205 -8.76 -8.39 18.98
C TYR A 205 -9.07 -6.91 19.17
N LEU A 206 -9.89 -6.59 20.18
CA LEU A 206 -10.24 -5.25 20.56
C LEU A 206 -9.01 -4.46 21.01
N PHE A 207 -8.15 -5.07 21.81
CA PHE A 207 -6.88 -4.47 22.21
C PHE A 207 -6.01 -4.12 21.00
N ILE A 208 -5.77 -5.07 20.09
CA ILE A 208 -4.97 -4.83 18.88
C ILE A 208 -5.62 -3.75 18.00
N GLY A 209 -6.94 -3.81 17.79
CA GLY A 209 -7.67 -2.82 17.02
C GLY A 209 -7.61 -1.42 17.62
N PHE A 210 -7.77 -1.32 18.95
CA PHE A 210 -7.68 -0.08 19.71
C PHE A 210 -6.32 0.58 19.56
N TRP A 211 -5.25 -0.19 19.77
CA TRP A 211 -3.89 0.33 19.59
C TRP A 211 -3.60 0.66 18.13
N THR A 212 -4.14 -0.10 17.17
CA THR A 212 -4.01 0.22 15.74
C THR A 212 -4.64 1.58 15.45
N GLY A 213 -5.90 1.80 15.83
CA GLY A 213 -6.58 3.08 15.63
C GLY A 213 -5.92 4.23 16.40
N GLY A 214 -5.45 3.96 17.61
CA GLY A 214 -4.69 4.90 18.44
C GLY A 214 -3.37 5.32 17.81
N ALA A 215 -2.58 4.38 17.29
CA ALA A 215 -1.31 4.70 16.63
C ALA A 215 -1.52 5.55 15.36
N TRP A 216 -2.61 5.32 14.61
CA TRP A 216 -2.93 6.15 13.44
C TRP A 216 -3.09 7.62 13.79
N ILE A 217 -3.87 7.95 14.83
CA ILE A 217 -4.11 9.35 15.21
C ILE A 217 -2.84 10.04 15.71
N MET A 218 -1.87 9.28 16.25
CA MET A 218 -0.57 9.81 16.67
C MET A 218 0.29 10.31 15.49
N TYR A 219 -0.04 9.95 14.24
CA TYR A 219 0.59 10.55 13.06
C TYR A 219 0.06 11.95 12.74
N PHE A 220 -1.07 12.37 13.32
CA PHE A 220 -1.74 13.64 13.01
C PHE A 220 -1.70 14.67 14.15
N ALA A 221 -1.35 14.23 15.36
CA ALA A 221 -1.15 15.08 16.52
C ALA A 221 -0.01 14.54 17.36
N ASP A 222 0.66 15.40 18.14
CA ASP A 222 1.80 15.03 18.97
C ASP A 222 1.47 13.83 19.88
N ALA A 223 2.21 12.73 19.71
CA ALA A 223 1.84 11.44 20.31
C ALA A 223 1.80 11.47 21.86
N PRO A 224 2.81 12.01 22.58
CA PRO A 224 2.76 12.07 24.04
C PRO A 224 1.62 12.92 24.58
N THR A 225 1.36 14.08 23.96
CA THR A 225 0.29 14.99 24.38
C THR A 225 -1.08 14.38 24.10
N LEU A 226 -1.28 13.87 22.88
CA LEU A 226 -2.52 13.22 22.46
C LEU A 226 -2.89 12.04 23.36
N VAL A 227 -1.91 11.20 23.73
CA VAL A 227 -2.16 10.07 24.63
C VAL A 227 -2.63 10.56 26.00
N ARG A 228 -2.00 11.59 26.57
CA ARG A 228 -2.42 12.15 27.87
C ARG A 228 -3.83 12.73 27.79
N ASP A 229 -4.12 13.52 26.77
CA ASP A 229 -5.42 14.18 26.60
C ASP A 229 -6.53 13.15 26.34
N PHE A 230 -6.22 12.08 25.61
CA PHE A 230 -7.16 10.99 25.34
C PHE A 230 -7.57 10.27 26.63
N TRP A 231 -6.62 9.98 27.53
CA TRP A 231 -6.92 9.32 28.80
C TRP A 231 -7.56 10.27 29.83
N ARG A 232 -7.38 11.59 29.69
CA ARG A 232 -8.07 12.60 30.53
C ARG A 232 -9.50 12.89 30.11
N GLY A 233 -9.91 12.48 28.90
CA GLY A 233 -11.21 12.88 28.35
C GLY A 233 -11.18 14.26 27.68
N GLU A 234 -9.99 14.83 27.46
CA GLU A 234 -9.80 16.22 26.96
C GLU A 234 -9.42 16.27 25.47
N ALA A 235 -9.12 15.12 24.84
CA ALA A 235 -8.81 15.09 23.40
C ALA A 235 -9.99 15.56 22.54
N ALA A 236 -9.67 16.01 21.32
CA ALA A 236 -10.70 16.43 20.37
C ALA A 236 -11.68 15.27 20.06
N PRO A 237 -13.00 15.51 19.91
CA PRO A 237 -14.00 14.48 19.62
C PRO A 237 -13.66 13.61 18.39
N VAL A 238 -13.04 14.22 17.38
CA VAL A 238 -12.58 13.52 16.17
C VAL A 238 -11.58 12.40 16.49
N ALA A 239 -10.70 12.58 17.48
CA ALA A 239 -9.72 11.57 17.87
C ALA A 239 -10.41 10.30 18.40
N TYR A 240 -11.41 10.44 19.28
CA TYR A 240 -12.18 9.30 19.80
C TYR A 240 -12.95 8.58 18.71
N ILE A 241 -13.61 9.33 17.82
CA ILE A 241 -14.39 8.77 16.71
C ILE A 241 -13.46 8.00 15.76
N THR A 242 -12.32 8.59 15.37
CA THR A 242 -11.35 7.94 14.50
C THR A 242 -10.78 6.67 15.13
N VAL A 243 -10.42 6.69 16.41
CA VAL A 243 -9.96 5.48 17.12
C VAL A 243 -11.04 4.41 17.12
N ALA A 244 -12.29 4.75 17.46
CA ALA A 244 -13.41 3.80 17.47
C ALA A 244 -13.66 3.19 16.08
N VAL A 245 -13.74 4.01 15.03
CA VAL A 245 -13.94 3.55 13.66
C VAL A 245 -12.80 2.64 13.22
N LEU A 246 -11.55 3.06 13.38
CA LEU A 246 -10.39 2.24 12.99
C LEU A 246 -10.26 0.96 13.81
N THR A 247 -10.63 0.98 15.08
CA THR A 247 -10.70 -0.22 15.92
C THR A 247 -11.68 -1.23 15.35
N LEU A 248 -12.92 -0.78 15.09
CA LEU A 248 -13.98 -1.63 14.56
C LEU A 248 -13.63 -2.14 13.16
N THR A 249 -13.11 -1.29 12.28
CA THR A 249 -12.69 -1.68 10.93
C THR A 249 -11.54 -2.68 10.98
N THR A 250 -10.51 -2.46 11.82
CA THR A 250 -9.37 -3.37 11.94
C THR A 250 -9.80 -4.75 12.45
N MET A 251 -10.66 -4.80 13.47
CA MET A 251 -11.22 -6.05 13.97
C MET A 251 -12.08 -6.75 12.92
N THR A 252 -12.96 -6.01 12.25
CA THR A 252 -13.91 -6.57 11.26
C THR A 252 -13.18 -7.10 10.05
N LEU A 253 -12.37 -6.26 9.40
CA LEU A 253 -11.65 -6.61 8.17
C LEU A 253 -10.55 -7.63 8.45
N GLY A 254 -9.70 -7.37 9.44
CA GLY A 254 -8.54 -8.21 9.73
C GLY A 254 -8.88 -9.48 10.50
N GLY A 255 -9.74 -9.36 11.52
CA GLY A 255 -10.04 -10.44 12.48
C GLY A 255 -11.17 -11.36 12.04
N PHE A 256 -12.22 -10.84 11.40
CA PHE A 256 -13.39 -11.63 11.01
C PHE A 256 -13.47 -11.92 9.51
N MET A 257 -13.38 -10.91 8.63
CA MET A 257 -13.52 -11.06 7.19
C MET A 257 -12.30 -11.68 6.51
N ARG A 258 -11.07 -11.32 6.94
CA ARG A 258 -9.80 -11.96 6.55
C ARG A 258 -9.64 -12.10 5.04
N GLU A 259 -9.61 -13.34 4.54
CA GLU A 259 -9.43 -13.69 3.14
C GLU A 259 -10.54 -13.13 2.24
N GLN A 260 -11.74 -12.89 2.79
CA GLN A 260 -12.85 -12.30 2.04
C GLN A 260 -12.52 -10.91 1.52
N VAL A 261 -11.76 -10.12 2.30
CA VAL A 261 -11.28 -8.81 1.86
C VAL A 261 -10.36 -8.98 0.66
N CYS A 262 -9.42 -9.91 0.74
CA CYS A 262 -8.46 -10.16 -0.32
C CYS A 262 -9.09 -10.77 -1.58
N ILE A 263 -10.15 -11.56 -1.48
CA ILE A 263 -10.75 -12.26 -2.64
C ILE A 263 -11.84 -11.40 -3.30
N TYR A 264 -12.70 -10.76 -2.50
CA TYR A 264 -13.94 -10.13 -3.00
C TYR A 264 -13.92 -8.60 -2.98
N MET A 265 -13.32 -7.98 -1.94
CA MET A 265 -13.35 -6.51 -1.81
C MET A 265 -12.15 -5.84 -2.50
N CYS A 266 -10.98 -6.46 -2.41
CA CYS A 266 -9.75 -5.89 -2.90
C CYS A 266 -9.70 -5.95 -4.44
N PRO A 267 -9.48 -4.83 -5.15
CA PRO A 267 -9.34 -4.85 -6.60
C PRO A 267 -7.96 -5.36 -7.04
N TRP A 268 -6.95 -5.27 -6.17
CA TRP A 268 -5.57 -5.60 -6.47
C TRP A 268 -5.32 -7.02 -6.98
N PRO A 269 -5.92 -8.10 -6.44
CA PRO A 269 -5.76 -9.44 -7.00
C PRO A 269 -6.04 -9.51 -8.50
N ARG A 270 -7.07 -8.79 -8.98
CA ARG A 270 -7.45 -8.78 -10.40
C ARG A 270 -6.45 -7.96 -11.23
N ILE A 271 -6.17 -6.73 -10.78
CA ILE A 271 -5.24 -5.82 -11.46
C ILE A 271 -3.84 -6.43 -11.53
N GLN A 272 -3.33 -6.96 -10.42
CA GLN A 272 -2.02 -7.61 -10.37
C GLN A 272 -1.96 -8.86 -11.23
N THR A 273 -3.02 -9.67 -11.29
CA THR A 273 -3.04 -10.84 -12.17
C THR A 273 -2.99 -10.47 -13.64
N ALA A 274 -3.61 -9.36 -14.05
CA ALA A 274 -3.48 -8.84 -15.40
C ALA A 274 -2.08 -8.25 -15.71
N MET A 275 -1.27 -7.92 -14.70
CA MET A 275 0.08 -7.38 -14.88
C MET A 275 1.18 -8.44 -14.91
N MET A 276 0.89 -9.66 -14.45
CA MET A 276 1.82 -10.79 -14.47
C MET A 276 1.94 -11.35 -15.90
N ASP A 277 3.11 -11.86 -16.24
CA ASP A 277 3.40 -12.54 -17.52
C ASP A 277 4.04 -13.91 -17.27
N GLU A 278 4.28 -14.69 -18.32
CA GLU A 278 4.85 -16.05 -18.26
C GLU A 278 6.25 -16.09 -17.62
N LYS A 279 6.90 -14.92 -17.54
CA LYS A 279 8.23 -14.72 -16.98
C LYS A 279 8.20 -14.14 -15.56
N SER A 280 7.03 -13.88 -14.98
CA SER A 280 6.89 -13.41 -13.59
C SER A 280 7.07 -14.57 -12.62
N LEU A 281 7.83 -14.38 -11.53
CA LEU A 281 8.01 -15.42 -10.51
C LEU A 281 6.73 -15.58 -9.68
N LEU A 282 6.09 -16.74 -9.79
CA LEU A 282 4.89 -17.11 -9.04
C LEU A 282 5.17 -18.31 -8.14
N VAL A 283 4.42 -18.43 -7.06
CA VAL A 283 4.40 -19.70 -6.31
C VAL A 283 3.63 -20.71 -7.14
N THR A 284 4.31 -21.75 -7.60
CA THR A 284 3.81 -22.69 -8.60
C THR A 284 4.00 -24.13 -8.12
N TYR A 285 2.96 -24.95 -8.26
CA TYR A 285 3.07 -26.40 -8.13
C TYR A 285 3.53 -26.99 -9.47
N LYS A 286 4.62 -27.76 -9.45
CA LYS A 286 5.20 -28.37 -10.65
C LYS A 286 4.44 -29.64 -11.02
N ASP A 287 3.38 -29.50 -11.80
CA ASP A 287 2.46 -30.59 -12.15
C ASP A 287 3.14 -31.72 -12.93
N TRP A 288 4.04 -31.41 -13.87
CA TRP A 288 4.84 -32.41 -14.62
C TRP A 288 5.70 -33.31 -13.74
N ARG A 289 6.06 -32.84 -12.54
CA ARG A 289 6.84 -33.58 -11.54
C ARG A 289 5.94 -34.25 -10.51
N GLY A 290 4.86 -33.58 -10.12
CA GLY A 290 3.98 -34.01 -9.04
C GLY A 290 2.93 -35.04 -9.46
N GLU A 291 2.49 -35.01 -10.72
CA GLU A 291 1.36 -35.81 -11.21
C GLU A 291 1.82 -37.04 -12.01
N PRO A 292 1.05 -38.15 -11.99
CA PRO A 292 -0.16 -38.34 -11.18
C PRO A 292 0.19 -38.53 -9.69
N ARG A 293 -0.54 -37.83 -8.82
CA ARG A 293 -0.33 -37.90 -7.36
C ARG A 293 -0.77 -39.24 -6.77
N GLY A 294 -0.06 -39.69 -5.74
CA GLY A 294 -0.43 -40.93 -5.04
C GLY A 294 0.26 -41.11 -3.70
N SER A 295 -0.40 -41.80 -2.77
CA SER A 295 0.16 -41.99 -1.43
C SER A 295 1.50 -42.71 -1.45
N VAL A 296 2.35 -42.45 -0.45
CA VAL A 296 3.69 -43.07 -0.30
C VAL A 296 3.63 -44.60 -0.47
N LYS A 297 2.59 -45.24 0.07
CA LYS A 297 2.41 -46.70 -0.04
C LYS A 297 2.10 -47.17 -1.47
N LYS A 298 1.37 -46.37 -2.26
CA LYS A 298 1.07 -46.67 -3.66
C LYS A 298 2.29 -46.43 -4.54
N ALA A 299 2.99 -45.30 -4.33
CA ALA A 299 4.24 -44.98 -5.02
C ALA A 299 5.33 -46.03 -4.75
N ALA A 300 5.44 -46.57 -3.53
CA ALA A 300 6.38 -47.64 -3.23
C ALA A 300 6.09 -48.96 -3.96
N LYS A 301 4.82 -49.24 -4.30
CA LYS A 301 4.42 -50.46 -5.03
C LYS A 301 4.58 -50.32 -6.54
N SER A 302 4.36 -49.11 -7.05
CA SER A 302 4.47 -48.79 -8.48
C SER A 302 5.20 -47.44 -8.66
N PRO A 303 6.54 -47.40 -8.50
CA PRO A 303 7.30 -46.15 -8.53
C PRO A 303 7.12 -45.37 -9.84
N ASP A 304 7.06 -46.07 -10.98
CA ASP A 304 6.96 -45.46 -12.30
C ASP A 304 5.56 -44.91 -12.64
N GLN A 305 4.57 -45.14 -11.78
CA GLN A 305 3.18 -44.75 -12.01
C GLN A 305 2.76 -43.50 -11.23
N PHE A 306 3.60 -42.97 -10.34
CA PHE A 306 3.25 -41.83 -9.49
C PHE A 306 4.35 -40.78 -9.48
N GLY A 307 3.95 -39.52 -9.56
CA GLY A 307 4.86 -38.39 -9.41
C GLY A 307 5.29 -38.15 -7.95
N ASP A 308 5.91 -37.00 -7.74
CA ASP A 308 6.47 -36.63 -6.45
C ASP A 308 5.42 -36.24 -5.40
N CYS A 309 4.22 -35.84 -5.82
CA CYS A 309 3.15 -35.44 -4.92
C CYS A 309 2.48 -36.64 -4.25
N ILE A 310 2.53 -36.66 -2.91
CA ILE A 310 1.96 -37.76 -2.13
C ILE A 310 0.49 -37.55 -1.69
N ASP A 311 -0.17 -36.53 -2.23
CA ASP A 311 -1.57 -36.17 -1.92
C ASP A 311 -1.85 -35.94 -0.41
N CYS A 312 -0.89 -35.39 0.33
CA CYS A 312 -1.00 -35.17 1.78
C CYS A 312 -1.86 -33.96 2.18
N THR A 313 -2.19 -33.07 1.23
CA THR A 313 -2.93 -31.81 1.39
C THR A 313 -2.31 -30.79 2.38
N GLN A 314 -1.06 -30.97 2.83
CA GLN A 314 -0.44 -30.04 3.78
C GLN A 314 -0.32 -28.62 3.21
N CYS A 315 -0.02 -28.49 1.92
CA CYS A 315 0.03 -27.20 1.21
C CYS A 315 -1.30 -26.42 1.27
N VAL A 316 -2.43 -27.12 1.16
CA VAL A 316 -3.78 -26.55 1.27
C VAL A 316 -4.07 -26.15 2.72
N GLN A 317 -3.68 -26.99 3.68
CA GLN A 317 -3.94 -26.76 5.10
C GLN A 317 -3.21 -25.54 5.67
N VAL A 318 -2.01 -25.21 5.17
CA VAL A 318 -1.25 -24.03 5.63
C VAL A 318 -1.63 -22.74 4.91
N CYS A 319 -2.38 -22.84 3.81
CA CYS A 319 -2.75 -21.69 2.99
C CYS A 319 -3.68 -20.74 3.77
N PRO A 320 -3.32 -19.46 3.94
CA PRO A 320 -4.14 -18.50 4.69
C PRO A 320 -5.42 -18.11 3.95
N THR A 321 -5.50 -18.34 2.64
CA THR A 321 -6.70 -18.09 1.83
C THR A 321 -7.47 -19.36 1.48
N GLY A 322 -6.97 -20.54 1.89
CA GLY A 322 -7.66 -21.82 1.72
C GLY A 322 -7.67 -22.39 0.30
N ILE A 323 -6.87 -21.83 -0.62
CA ILE A 323 -6.76 -22.36 -1.99
C ILE A 323 -5.98 -23.68 -2.06
N ASP A 324 -6.29 -24.50 -3.06
CA ASP A 324 -5.48 -25.66 -3.43
C ASP A 324 -4.49 -25.31 -4.55
N ILE A 325 -3.23 -25.05 -4.19
CA ILE A 325 -2.16 -24.69 -5.13
C ILE A 325 -1.94 -25.71 -6.26
N ARG A 326 -2.42 -26.95 -6.11
CA ARG A 326 -2.31 -28.01 -7.11
C ARG A 326 -3.27 -27.83 -8.28
N GLU A 327 -4.30 -27.00 -8.12
CA GLU A 327 -5.25 -26.63 -9.20
C GLU A 327 -4.72 -25.50 -10.09
N GLY A 328 -3.46 -25.10 -9.89
CA GLY A 328 -2.82 -24.04 -10.67
C GLY A 328 -3.08 -22.63 -10.15
N PRO A 329 -2.82 -21.61 -10.98
CA PRO A 329 -2.95 -20.21 -10.58
C PRO A 329 -4.38 -19.82 -10.21
N GLN A 330 -4.56 -19.30 -8.99
CA GLN A 330 -5.86 -18.87 -8.47
C GLN A 330 -5.81 -17.44 -7.95
N ILE A 331 -6.92 -16.72 -8.08
CA ILE A 331 -7.04 -15.35 -7.58
C ILE A 331 -6.90 -15.25 -6.05
N GLY A 332 -7.14 -16.34 -5.31
CA GLY A 332 -6.90 -16.39 -3.88
C GLY A 332 -5.41 -16.49 -3.49
N CYS A 333 -4.49 -16.79 -4.43
CA CYS A 333 -3.08 -16.93 -4.13
C CYS A 333 -2.42 -15.56 -3.86
N ILE A 334 -2.01 -15.32 -2.62
CA ILE A 334 -1.26 -14.10 -2.24
C ILE A 334 0.26 -14.27 -2.35
N THR A 335 0.77 -15.35 -2.96
CA THR A 335 2.23 -15.54 -3.20
C THR A 335 3.07 -15.43 -1.92
N CYS A 336 2.57 -15.98 -0.80
CA CYS A 336 3.22 -15.91 0.51
C CYS A 336 4.19 -17.05 0.84
N GLY A 337 4.33 -18.05 -0.04
CA GLY A 337 5.29 -19.14 0.09
C GLY A 337 5.05 -20.16 1.22
N LEU A 338 4.00 -20.04 2.04
CA LEU A 338 3.76 -20.98 3.15
C LEU A 338 3.52 -22.43 2.70
N CYS A 339 2.95 -22.62 1.50
CA CYS A 339 2.81 -23.94 0.89
C CYS A 339 4.15 -24.54 0.45
N ILE A 340 5.16 -23.73 0.13
CA ILE A 340 6.53 -24.18 -0.15
C ILE A 340 7.14 -24.77 1.13
N ASP A 341 7.12 -24.01 2.23
CA ASP A 341 7.61 -24.47 3.54
C ASP A 341 6.98 -25.81 3.95
N ALA A 342 5.68 -25.98 3.74
CA ALA A 342 4.97 -27.21 4.07
C ALA A 342 5.30 -28.37 3.14
N CYS A 343 5.43 -28.11 1.84
CA CYS A 343 5.73 -29.14 0.85
C CYS A 343 7.18 -29.62 1.00
N ASP A 344 8.14 -28.72 1.11
CA ASP A 344 9.56 -29.07 1.24
C ASP A 344 9.82 -29.91 2.48
N ARG A 345 9.17 -29.59 3.60
CA ARG A 345 9.23 -30.43 4.80
C ARG A 345 8.73 -31.85 4.53
N VAL A 346 7.61 -32.00 3.83
CA VAL A 346 7.07 -33.32 3.49
C VAL A 346 8.02 -34.06 2.55
N MET A 347 8.60 -33.37 1.56
CA MET A 347 9.56 -33.96 0.62
C MET A 347 10.81 -34.46 1.35
N ASP A 348 11.34 -33.68 2.29
CA ASP A 348 12.45 -34.10 3.15
C ASP A 348 12.10 -35.33 3.98
N ASP A 349 10.94 -35.31 4.64
CA ASP A 349 10.49 -36.39 5.53
C ASP A 349 10.37 -37.74 4.78
N ILE A 350 10.05 -37.71 3.49
CA ILE A 350 9.95 -38.91 2.63
C ILE A 350 11.21 -39.17 1.78
N GLY A 351 12.26 -38.35 1.91
CA GLY A 351 13.51 -38.50 1.19
C GLY A 351 13.44 -38.20 -0.32
N ARG A 352 12.53 -37.33 -0.76
CA ARG A 352 12.44 -36.86 -2.15
C ARG A 352 13.02 -35.43 -2.27
N PRO A 353 13.47 -35.00 -3.46
CA PRO A 353 14.03 -33.65 -3.62
C PRO A 353 13.02 -32.54 -3.27
N ARG A 354 13.49 -31.42 -2.74
CA ARG A 354 12.64 -30.22 -2.48
C ARG A 354 12.19 -29.53 -3.78
N GLY A 355 11.35 -28.50 -3.66
CA GLY A 355 10.96 -27.65 -4.80
C GLY A 355 9.88 -28.26 -5.69
N LEU A 356 9.00 -29.10 -5.13
CA LEU A 356 7.78 -29.54 -5.82
C LEU A 356 6.77 -28.39 -5.93
N ILE A 357 6.75 -27.51 -4.93
CA ILE A 357 6.15 -26.19 -5.00
C ILE A 357 7.29 -25.20 -4.81
N ASP A 358 7.44 -24.23 -5.71
CA ASP A 358 8.53 -23.26 -5.63
C ASP A 358 8.13 -21.91 -6.26
N TYR A 359 8.94 -20.87 -6.06
CA TYR A 359 8.89 -19.67 -6.89
C TYR A 359 9.49 -19.96 -8.26
N ALA A 360 8.63 -20.12 -9.26
CA ALA A 360 9.02 -20.42 -10.63
C ALA A 360 8.23 -19.57 -11.62
N THR A 361 8.84 -19.31 -12.77
CA THR A 361 8.13 -18.73 -13.92
C THR A 361 7.51 -19.84 -14.75
N LEU A 362 6.49 -19.51 -15.53
CA LEU A 362 5.88 -20.50 -16.43
C LEU A 362 6.89 -20.99 -17.48
N GLU A 363 7.71 -20.08 -18.03
CA GLU A 363 8.78 -20.43 -18.98
C GLU A 363 9.83 -21.37 -18.34
N ASP A 364 10.25 -21.10 -17.10
CA ASP A 364 11.19 -21.97 -16.40
C ASP A 364 10.59 -23.34 -16.08
N CYS A 365 9.30 -23.39 -15.73
CA CYS A 365 8.57 -24.64 -15.55
C CYS A 365 8.54 -25.49 -16.84
N GLU A 366 8.20 -24.89 -17.98
CA GLU A 366 8.18 -25.56 -19.28
C GLU A 366 9.56 -26.09 -19.68
N ARG A 367 10.62 -25.29 -19.42
CA ARG A 367 12.00 -25.67 -19.71
C ARG A 367 12.49 -26.80 -18.80
N GLU A 368 12.17 -26.74 -17.51
CA GLU A 368 12.48 -27.82 -16.56
C GLU A 368 11.75 -29.12 -16.94
N ALA A 369 10.48 -29.03 -17.37
CA ALA A 369 9.71 -30.17 -17.86
C ALA A 369 10.30 -30.79 -19.13
N ALA A 370 10.91 -29.97 -20.00
CA ALA A 370 11.64 -30.42 -21.19
C ALA A 370 13.06 -30.96 -20.90
N GLY A 371 13.51 -30.92 -19.63
CA GLY A 371 14.84 -31.37 -19.22
C GLY A 371 15.96 -30.35 -19.50
N GLU A 372 15.62 -29.09 -19.77
CA GLU A 372 16.59 -28.01 -19.95
C GLU A 372 17.09 -27.44 -18.61
N THR A 373 18.25 -26.79 -18.64
CA THR A 373 18.77 -26.07 -17.47
C THR A 373 17.95 -24.80 -17.20
N VAL A 374 17.37 -24.74 -16.00
CA VAL A 374 16.62 -23.58 -15.50
C VAL A 374 17.56 -22.40 -15.22
N LYS A 375 17.10 -21.17 -15.47
CA LYS A 375 17.88 -19.96 -15.17
C LYS A 375 17.90 -19.71 -13.66
N LEU A 376 18.98 -19.13 -13.16
CA LEU A 376 19.03 -18.67 -11.77
C LEU A 376 17.93 -17.60 -11.52
N PRO A 377 17.22 -17.62 -10.37
CA PRO A 377 16.13 -16.68 -10.09
C PRO A 377 16.51 -15.19 -10.26
N TRP A 378 17.75 -14.81 -9.94
CA TRP A 378 18.24 -13.44 -10.16
C TRP A 378 18.29 -13.06 -11.65
N ARG A 379 18.67 -13.98 -12.54
CA ARG A 379 18.69 -13.72 -13.99
C ARG A 379 17.28 -13.58 -14.54
N THR A 380 16.31 -14.27 -13.95
CA THR A 380 14.88 -14.14 -14.27
C THR A 380 14.35 -12.74 -13.94
N LEU A 381 14.89 -12.10 -12.90
CA LEU A 381 14.56 -10.72 -12.52
C LEU A 381 15.18 -9.65 -13.44
N LEU A 382 16.30 -9.95 -14.11
CA LEU A 382 17.00 -9.03 -15.01
C LEU A 382 16.47 -9.12 -16.44
N ARG A 383 15.30 -8.53 -16.70
CA ARG A 383 14.65 -8.50 -18.02
C ARG A 383 14.31 -7.06 -18.43
N PRO A 384 14.17 -6.77 -19.74
CA PRO A 384 13.96 -5.39 -20.21
C PRO A 384 12.83 -4.64 -19.51
N ARG A 385 11.71 -5.34 -19.22
CA ARG A 385 10.55 -4.76 -18.53
C ARG A 385 10.84 -4.33 -17.09
N THR A 386 11.48 -5.18 -16.30
CA THR A 386 11.82 -4.87 -14.89
C THR A 386 12.94 -3.84 -14.82
N ILE A 387 13.90 -3.89 -15.74
CA ILE A 387 14.95 -2.87 -15.85
C ILE A 387 14.32 -1.51 -16.19
N ALA A 388 13.41 -1.44 -17.16
CA ALA A 388 12.69 -0.21 -17.49
C ALA A 388 11.92 0.37 -16.29
N TYR A 389 11.14 -0.45 -15.59
CA TYR A 389 10.44 0.00 -14.38
C TYR A 389 11.39 0.43 -13.26
N THR A 390 12.51 -0.28 -13.08
CA THR A 390 13.53 0.08 -12.08
C THR A 390 14.19 1.42 -12.44
N MET A 391 14.53 1.64 -13.71
CA MET A 391 15.11 2.91 -14.17
C MET A 391 14.14 4.08 -14.01
N ILE A 392 12.87 3.90 -14.36
CA ILE A 392 11.85 4.94 -14.18
C ILE A 392 11.66 5.24 -12.69
N TRP A 393 11.51 4.20 -11.87
CA TRP A 393 11.34 4.35 -10.42
C TRP A 393 12.54 5.06 -9.77
N ALA A 394 13.76 4.62 -10.09
CA ALA A 394 14.99 5.22 -9.59
C ALA A 394 15.20 6.64 -10.14
N GLY A 395 14.83 6.90 -11.39
CA GLY A 395 14.91 8.22 -12.02
C GLY A 395 13.99 9.23 -11.36
N ILE A 396 12.75 8.85 -11.04
CA ILE A 396 11.83 9.70 -10.27
C ILE A 396 12.38 9.95 -8.87
N GLY A 397 12.88 8.91 -8.19
CA GLY A 397 13.51 9.06 -6.88
C GLY A 397 14.70 10.01 -6.90
N GLY A 398 15.58 9.87 -7.91
CA GLY A 398 16.71 10.76 -8.13
C GLY A 398 16.28 12.21 -8.40
N ALA A 399 15.25 12.41 -9.23
CA ALA A 399 14.70 13.73 -9.52
C ALA A 399 14.09 14.39 -8.28
N LEU A 400 13.36 13.64 -7.44
CA LEU A 400 12.81 14.14 -6.18
C LEU A 400 13.91 14.49 -5.18
N LEU A 401 14.95 13.66 -5.04
CA LEU A 401 16.10 13.95 -4.18
C LEU A 401 16.87 15.18 -4.66
N PHE A 402 17.05 15.33 -5.97
CA PHE A 402 17.67 16.51 -6.56
C PHE A 402 16.82 17.77 -6.29
N ALA A 403 15.52 17.72 -6.60
CA ALA A 403 14.61 18.84 -6.35
C ALA A 403 14.55 19.23 -4.87
N LEU A 404 14.59 18.25 -3.95
CA LEU A 404 14.66 18.50 -2.52
C LEU A 404 15.98 19.17 -2.12
N GLY A 405 17.10 18.79 -2.73
CA GLY A 405 18.42 19.36 -2.43
C GLY A 405 18.63 20.77 -3.01
N THR A 406 17.96 21.12 -4.10
CA THR A 406 18.10 22.43 -4.76
C THR A 406 16.96 23.40 -4.42
N ARG A 407 16.06 23.05 -3.50
CA ARG A 407 14.92 23.91 -3.16
C ARG A 407 15.39 25.18 -2.44
N SER A 408 14.76 26.31 -2.76
CA SER A 408 14.90 27.54 -1.98
C SER A 408 13.94 27.52 -0.78
N HIS A 409 14.38 28.06 0.35
CA HIS A 409 13.57 28.22 1.57
C HIS A 409 12.99 29.63 1.67
N THR A 410 13.17 30.44 0.64
CA THR A 410 12.70 31.83 0.50
C THR A 410 11.84 31.94 -0.76
N GLU A 411 10.67 32.56 -0.64
CA GLU A 411 9.79 32.87 -1.76
C GLU A 411 9.21 34.28 -1.58
N LEU A 412 9.15 35.03 -2.68
CA LEU A 412 8.52 36.33 -2.79
C LEU A 412 7.32 36.23 -3.75
N THR A 413 6.18 36.78 -3.34
CA THR A 413 5.05 37.00 -4.24
C THR A 413 4.69 38.48 -4.23
N VAL A 414 4.62 39.09 -5.41
CA VAL A 414 4.30 40.50 -5.57
C VAL A 414 2.91 40.65 -6.18
N ALA A 415 2.04 41.40 -5.50
CA ALA A 415 0.71 41.74 -6.01
C ALA A 415 0.55 43.26 -6.09
N PRO A 416 0.53 43.87 -7.30
CA PRO A 416 0.28 45.31 -7.44
C PRO A 416 -1.16 45.67 -7.04
N ASP A 417 -1.33 46.79 -6.35
CA ASP A 417 -2.65 47.35 -6.04
C ASP A 417 -3.23 48.00 -7.30
N ARG A 418 -4.42 47.54 -7.72
CA ARG A 418 -5.06 48.01 -8.96
C ARG A 418 -5.99 49.22 -8.79
N ASN A 419 -6.23 49.68 -7.55
CA ASN A 419 -7.18 50.77 -7.29
C ASN A 419 -6.73 51.65 -6.10
N PRO A 420 -6.19 52.85 -6.34
CA PRO A 420 -5.76 53.37 -7.65
C PRO A 420 -4.47 52.70 -8.15
N PRO A 421 -4.25 52.59 -9.48
CA PRO A 421 -3.03 51.98 -10.04
C PRO A 421 -1.76 52.81 -9.74
N PHE A 422 -1.90 54.13 -9.72
CA PHE A 422 -0.84 55.07 -9.31
C PHE A 422 -1.43 56.26 -8.55
N MET A 423 -0.59 56.96 -7.79
CA MET A 423 -0.92 58.22 -7.11
C MET A 423 0.17 59.26 -7.34
N LEU A 424 -0.24 60.46 -7.77
CA LEU A 424 0.62 61.63 -7.86
C LEU A 424 0.82 62.23 -6.47
N MET A 425 2.07 62.49 -6.13
CA MET A 425 2.47 63.11 -4.86
C MET A 425 2.60 64.63 -5.00
N SER A 426 2.62 65.33 -3.87
CA SER A 426 2.71 66.80 -3.82
C SER A 426 4.04 67.36 -4.37
N ASP A 427 5.08 66.55 -4.41
CA ASP A 427 6.40 66.86 -4.98
C ASP A 427 6.53 66.47 -6.46
N GLY A 428 5.43 66.02 -7.09
CA GLY A 428 5.39 65.56 -8.48
C GLY A 428 5.84 64.11 -8.69
N SER A 429 6.31 63.41 -7.65
CA SER A 429 6.65 61.98 -7.75
C SER A 429 5.40 61.11 -7.97
N VAL A 430 5.57 59.97 -8.64
CA VAL A 430 4.51 58.99 -8.87
C VAL A 430 4.73 57.81 -7.92
N ARG A 431 3.68 57.41 -7.22
CA ARG A 431 3.70 56.29 -6.26
C ARG A 431 2.77 55.16 -6.67
N ASN A 432 3.30 53.95 -6.71
CA ASN A 432 2.54 52.71 -6.80
C ASN A 432 2.60 51.94 -5.49
N SER A 433 1.58 51.12 -5.26
CA SER A 433 1.48 50.30 -4.05
C SER A 433 1.47 48.82 -4.43
N TYR A 434 2.21 48.02 -3.67
CA TYR A 434 2.35 46.57 -3.89
C TYR A 434 2.16 45.85 -2.57
N THR A 435 1.47 44.72 -2.60
CA THR A 435 1.46 43.77 -1.48
C THR A 435 2.53 42.72 -1.74
N LEU A 436 3.60 42.76 -0.96
CA LEU A 436 4.68 41.77 -0.97
C LEU A 436 4.35 40.69 0.05
N LYS A 437 4.20 39.44 -0.40
CA LYS A 437 4.10 38.28 0.49
C LYS A 437 5.44 37.58 0.50
N ILE A 438 6.09 37.62 1.66
CA ILE A 438 7.43 37.08 1.85
C ILE A 438 7.31 35.84 2.69
N ARG A 439 7.81 34.71 2.19
CA ARG A 439 7.74 33.42 2.88
C ARG A 439 9.10 33.04 3.42
N ASN A 440 9.13 32.70 4.69
CA ASN A 440 10.24 32.04 5.34
C ASN A 440 9.86 30.57 5.61
N MET A 441 10.49 29.65 4.88
CA MET A 441 10.30 28.21 5.02
C MET A 441 11.38 27.56 5.90
N GLU A 442 12.04 28.34 6.75
CA GLU A 442 12.89 27.82 7.81
C GLU A 442 12.25 27.99 9.19
N SER A 443 12.55 27.02 10.06
CA SER A 443 12.12 26.95 11.47
C SER A 443 12.79 27.98 12.37
N ARG A 444 13.35 29.06 11.82
CA ARG A 444 13.95 30.19 12.57
C ARG A 444 13.59 31.52 11.91
N PRO A 445 13.41 32.60 12.69
CA PRO A 445 13.24 33.93 12.11
C PRO A 445 14.45 34.31 11.27
N ARG A 446 14.22 34.87 10.08
CA ARG A 446 15.29 35.31 9.17
C ARG A 446 15.13 36.78 8.84
N ALA A 447 16.25 37.51 8.90
CA ALA A 447 16.33 38.84 8.34
C ALA A 447 16.47 38.71 6.82
N MET A 448 15.60 39.39 6.08
CA MET A 448 15.58 39.39 4.63
C MET A 448 15.63 40.83 4.12
N GLU A 449 16.31 41.04 3.02
CA GLU A 449 16.41 42.33 2.35
C GLU A 449 15.60 42.29 1.06
N ILE A 450 14.72 43.27 0.90
CA ILE A 450 13.90 43.48 -0.28
C ILE A 450 14.54 44.63 -1.04
N ALA A 451 14.89 44.42 -2.30
CA ALA A 451 15.45 45.42 -3.19
C ALA A 451 14.51 45.68 -4.38
N VAL A 452 14.44 46.93 -4.81
CA VAL A 452 13.83 47.33 -6.08
C VAL A 452 14.94 47.47 -7.11
N GLU A 453 14.88 46.70 -8.18
CA GLU A 453 15.86 46.68 -9.27
C GLU A 453 15.18 47.05 -10.61
N GLY A 454 15.93 47.66 -11.52
CA GLY A 454 15.41 48.06 -12.84
C GLY A 454 14.57 49.35 -12.85
N LEU A 455 14.44 50.06 -11.72
CA LEU A 455 13.69 51.31 -11.61
C LEU A 455 14.59 52.46 -11.08
N PRO A 456 15.21 53.26 -11.97
CA PRO A 456 16.17 54.30 -11.56
C PRO A 456 15.54 55.36 -10.65
N GLY A 457 16.19 55.64 -9.52
CA GLY A 457 15.72 56.65 -8.55
C GLY A 457 14.51 56.21 -7.72
N ALA A 458 14.12 54.93 -7.79
CA ALA A 458 13.02 54.39 -7.00
C ALA A 458 13.36 54.36 -5.51
N LEU A 459 12.44 54.89 -4.70
CA LEU A 459 12.48 54.79 -3.24
C LEU A 459 11.29 53.98 -2.77
N MET A 460 11.55 53.00 -1.91
CA MET A 460 10.54 52.14 -1.32
C MET A 460 10.45 52.39 0.18
N TRP A 461 9.23 52.38 0.72
CA TRP A 461 8.96 52.28 2.17
C TRP A 461 7.81 51.30 2.41
N THR A 462 7.54 50.96 3.66
CA THR A 462 6.54 49.93 4.02
C THR A 462 5.49 50.47 4.99
N ASP A 463 4.56 49.61 5.41
CA ASP A 463 3.60 49.89 6.48
C ASP A 463 4.27 50.12 7.85
N THR A 464 5.47 49.58 8.05
CA THR A 464 6.24 49.70 9.30
C THR A 464 7.39 50.69 9.22
N ILE A 465 7.83 51.08 8.02
CA ILE A 465 8.97 51.96 7.78
C ILE A 465 8.44 53.26 7.18
N ASN A 466 8.71 54.38 7.84
CA ASN A 466 8.21 55.68 7.40
C ASN A 466 8.89 56.14 6.11
N ARG A 467 8.22 57.03 5.37
CA ARG A 467 8.72 57.61 4.11
C ARG A 467 10.08 58.30 4.27
N ASP A 468 10.37 58.86 5.43
CA ASP A 468 11.65 59.55 5.69
C ASP A 468 12.85 58.59 5.69
N GLU A 469 12.59 57.28 5.87
CA GLU A 469 13.55 56.19 5.79
C GLU A 469 13.41 55.40 4.46
N ALA A 470 12.79 56.00 3.44
CA ALA A 470 12.63 55.37 2.15
C ALA A 470 13.99 55.14 1.47
N SER A 471 14.15 53.95 0.91
CA SER A 471 15.40 53.46 0.32
C SER A 471 15.06 52.49 -0.79
N ALA A 472 15.99 52.30 -1.74
CA ALA A 472 15.86 51.26 -2.77
C ALA A 472 15.87 49.84 -2.18
N THR A 473 16.40 49.69 -0.96
CA THR A 473 16.42 48.45 -0.20
C THR A 473 15.73 48.63 1.15
N GLN A 474 14.96 47.62 1.57
CA GLN A 474 14.32 47.58 2.88
C GLN A 474 14.58 46.25 3.55
N ARG A 475 14.87 46.28 4.85
CA ARG A 475 15.09 45.06 5.65
C ARG A 475 13.83 44.71 6.41
N VAL A 476 13.45 43.45 6.34
CA VAL A 476 12.32 42.90 7.08
C VAL A 476 12.75 41.63 7.81
N THR A 477 12.36 41.51 9.07
CA THR A 477 12.49 40.24 9.79
C THR A 477 11.23 39.43 9.55
N VAL A 478 11.38 38.28 8.90
CA VAL A 478 10.28 37.36 8.64
C VAL A 478 10.33 36.30 9.73
N PRO A 479 9.26 36.13 10.53
CA PRO A 479 9.21 35.09 11.55
C PRO A 479 9.50 33.70 10.97
N ALA A 480 9.93 32.77 11.82
CA ALA A 480 10.05 31.38 11.45
C ALA A 480 8.75 30.92 10.81
N ASP A 481 8.84 30.11 9.76
CA ASP A 481 7.71 29.29 9.36
C ASP A 481 6.44 30.09 9.02
N LEU A 482 6.58 31.32 8.51
CA LEU A 482 5.46 32.21 8.27
C LEU A 482 5.60 32.98 6.97
N VAL A 483 4.44 33.40 6.47
CA VAL A 483 4.33 34.37 5.39
C VAL A 483 4.09 35.74 6.01
N ARG A 484 5.02 36.67 5.83
CA ARG A 484 4.83 38.08 6.19
C ARG A 484 4.30 38.82 4.97
N ALA A 485 3.08 39.36 5.08
CA ALA A 485 2.59 40.34 4.13
C ALA A 485 3.12 41.73 4.52
N VAL A 486 3.74 42.42 3.58
CA VAL A 486 4.26 43.78 3.71
C VAL A 486 3.64 44.60 2.60
N ARG A 487 3.07 45.76 2.95
CA ARG A 487 2.59 46.70 1.92
C ARG A 487 3.74 47.64 1.58
N ALA A 488 4.28 47.49 0.39
CA ALA A 488 5.36 48.31 -0.12
C ALA A 488 4.79 49.46 -0.97
N TYR A 489 5.30 50.66 -0.72
CA TYR A 489 5.02 51.84 -1.49
C TYR A 489 6.28 52.20 -2.26
N VAL A 490 6.21 52.22 -3.59
CA VAL A 490 7.35 52.54 -4.46
C VAL A 490 7.06 53.88 -5.11
N ALA A 491 7.92 54.86 -4.88
CA ALA A 491 7.87 56.16 -5.52
C ALA A 491 9.05 56.38 -6.45
N VAL A 492 8.78 57.00 -7.60
CA VAL A 492 9.79 57.37 -8.60
C VAL A 492 9.71 58.87 -8.92
N PRO A 493 10.80 59.50 -9.39
CA PRO A 493 10.79 60.89 -9.82
C PRO A 493 9.76 61.17 -10.94
N ALA A 494 9.31 62.42 -11.01
CA ALA A 494 8.42 62.88 -12.08
C ALA A 494 9.02 62.64 -13.47
N GLY A 495 8.19 62.27 -14.45
CA GLY A 495 8.63 61.96 -15.83
C GLY A 495 9.12 60.53 -16.04
N THR A 496 9.01 59.65 -15.04
CA THR A 496 9.28 58.22 -15.21
C THR A 496 8.09 57.55 -15.91
N ALA A 497 8.32 57.00 -17.10
CA ALA A 497 7.30 56.26 -17.86
C ALA A 497 6.96 54.91 -17.21
N ALA A 498 5.81 54.35 -17.57
CA ALA A 498 5.42 53.01 -17.17
C ALA A 498 6.41 51.97 -17.73
N GLN A 499 6.97 51.13 -16.87
CA GLN A 499 7.98 50.15 -17.24
C GLN A 499 7.94 48.91 -16.34
N GLN A 500 8.55 47.83 -16.81
CA GLN A 500 8.78 46.63 -15.99
C GLN A 500 9.97 46.85 -15.06
N PHE A 501 9.87 46.29 -13.86
CA PHE A 501 10.95 46.30 -12.87
C PHE A 501 10.86 45.06 -11.99
N GLU A 502 11.89 44.82 -11.19
CA GLU A 502 11.98 43.61 -10.38
C GLU A 502 12.00 43.94 -8.89
N PHE A 503 11.28 43.13 -8.11
CA PHE A 503 11.57 43.01 -6.68
C PHE A 503 12.47 41.79 -6.47
N ARG A 504 13.62 42.01 -5.85
CA ARG A 504 14.50 40.94 -5.38
C ARG A 504 14.36 40.82 -3.88
N ILE A 505 14.22 39.60 -3.38
CA ILE A 505 14.45 39.30 -1.97
C ILE A 505 15.75 38.53 -1.80
N THR A 506 16.52 38.84 -0.77
CA THR A 506 17.73 38.13 -0.39
C THR A 506 17.69 37.80 1.09
N SER A 507 17.86 36.53 1.47
CA SER A 507 18.07 36.17 2.87
C SER A 507 19.45 36.68 3.33
N LEU A 508 19.52 37.22 4.55
CA LEU A 508 20.77 37.75 5.11
C LEU A 508 21.52 36.72 5.97
N ASP A 509 21.19 35.44 5.83
CA ASP A 509 21.91 34.34 6.45
C ASP A 509 23.04 33.81 5.56
N GLU A 510 23.77 32.79 6.03
CA GLU A 510 24.93 32.24 5.32
C GLU A 510 24.60 31.70 3.92
N GLN A 511 23.36 31.22 3.72
CA GLN A 511 22.91 30.65 2.46
C GLN A 511 22.67 31.73 1.38
N ARG A 512 22.32 32.96 1.80
CA ARG A 512 22.00 34.10 0.92
C ARG A 512 21.07 33.74 -0.23
N GLU A 513 20.02 33.00 0.07
CA GLU A 513 18.99 32.61 -0.89
C GLU A 513 18.33 33.85 -1.48
N THR A 514 18.08 33.81 -2.79
CA THR A 514 17.43 34.91 -3.50
C THR A 514 16.20 34.44 -4.25
N ASP A 515 15.18 35.28 -4.29
CA ASP A 515 14.05 35.13 -5.20
C ASP A 515 13.75 36.47 -5.88
N VAL A 516 13.31 36.43 -7.14
CA VAL A 516 13.12 37.61 -7.98
C VAL A 516 11.77 37.53 -8.66
N VAL A 517 11.00 38.61 -8.55
CA VAL A 517 9.69 38.71 -9.18
C VAL A 517 9.61 39.97 -10.01
N GLU A 518 9.37 39.79 -11.31
CA GLU A 518 9.11 40.88 -12.24
C GLU A 518 7.68 41.42 -12.05
N THR A 519 7.55 42.75 -12.08
CA THR A 519 6.26 43.43 -12.02
C THR A 519 6.27 44.70 -12.86
N ARG A 520 5.13 45.39 -12.92
CA ARG A 520 4.97 46.62 -13.71
C ARG A 520 4.81 47.83 -12.79
N PHE A 521 5.49 48.91 -13.15
CA PHE A 521 5.22 50.24 -12.65
C PHE A 521 4.26 50.95 -13.61
N ASP A 522 3.08 51.32 -13.11
CA ASP A 522 2.14 52.18 -13.81
C ASP A 522 2.47 53.65 -13.55
N ALA A 523 2.38 54.46 -14.59
CA ALA A 523 2.61 55.91 -14.56
C ALA A 523 1.51 56.60 -15.36
N PRO A 524 1.27 57.90 -15.17
CA PRO A 524 0.40 58.66 -16.06
C PRO A 524 0.88 58.52 -17.51
N GLU A 525 -0.02 58.25 -18.46
CA GLU A 525 0.32 58.40 -19.87
C GLU A 525 0.47 59.90 -20.16
N ASP A 526 1.62 60.30 -20.73
CA ASP A 526 1.78 61.64 -21.27
C ASP A 526 0.78 61.78 -22.45
N GLU A 527 -0.27 62.60 -22.28
CA GLU A 527 -1.18 63.01 -23.36
C GLU A 527 -0.48 63.89 -24.42
#